data_AF-A0A7M5X895-F1
#
_entry.id   AF-A0A7M5X895-F1
#
_cell.length_a   1.000
_cell.length_b   1.000
_cell.length_c   1.000
_cell.angle_alpha   90.00
_cell.angle_beta   90.00
_cell.angle_gamma   90.00
#
_symmetry.space_group_name_H-M   'P 1'
#
loop_
_entity.id
_entity.type
_entity.pdbx_description
1 polymer ?
#
loop_
_entity_poly.entity_id
_entity_poly.type
_entity_poly.pdbx_seq_one_letter_code
_entity_poly.pdbx_strand_id
1 'polypeptide(L)'
;MGNTRMIIYRGTDGNEQLMKEGASFFQKRSEVRFGDHEVEINKFFWEAFELGSYGLRPFFTDPSKKYIITGHSLGGALASILALRTTQLFGGSAWKNPKSSLITFGQPRVGDAAYAELHDSLISTYRKLRFVNKADLVTKLPPRSLGYRHHSRAVYMGQEKIPKKGWWFFGMNHEIQDGVLITIKKKMKKKMKLYWTKMQSCSH
;
A
#
# COMPACT_ATOMS: atom_id res chain seq x y z
N MET A 1 -15.16 -21.12 -9.93
CA MET A 1 -14.58 -19.98 -9.19
C MET A 1 -13.27 -19.56 -9.84
N GLY A 2 -13.08 -18.25 -10.12
CA GLY A 2 -11.92 -17.75 -10.86
C GLY A 2 -10.57 -18.18 -10.29
N ASN A 3 -9.58 -18.33 -11.18
CA ASN A 3 -8.22 -18.75 -10.84
C ASN A 3 -7.36 -17.62 -10.23
N THR A 4 -7.90 -16.39 -10.18
CA THR A 4 -7.19 -15.19 -9.73
C THR A 4 -7.93 -14.52 -8.59
N ARG A 5 -7.19 -14.11 -7.55
CA ARG A 5 -7.65 -13.25 -6.45
C ARG A 5 -6.91 -11.92 -6.52
N MET A 6 -7.64 -10.81 -6.62
CA MET A 6 -7.07 -9.47 -6.68
C MET A 6 -7.41 -8.70 -5.42
N ILE A 7 -6.39 -8.11 -4.80
CA ILE A 7 -6.52 -7.25 -3.62
C ILE A 7 -6.04 -5.87 -4.02
N ILE A 8 -6.92 -4.89 -3.90
CA ILE A 8 -6.70 -3.52 -4.35
C ILE A 8 -6.87 -2.58 -3.17
N TYR A 9 -5.80 -1.88 -2.80
CA TYR A 9 -5.89 -0.76 -1.87
C TYR A 9 -6.08 0.55 -2.64
N ARG A 10 -7.15 1.27 -2.32
CA ARG A 10 -7.37 2.62 -2.81
C ARG A 10 -6.48 3.60 -2.03
N GLY A 11 -5.88 4.56 -2.72
CA GLY A 11 -5.27 5.72 -2.08
C GLY A 11 -6.33 6.65 -1.47
N THR A 12 -5.91 7.64 -0.71
CA THR A 12 -6.79 8.71 -0.23
C THR A 12 -7.12 9.71 -1.36
N ASP A 13 -8.16 10.53 -1.20
CA ASP A 13 -8.42 11.63 -2.14
C ASP A 13 -7.60 12.86 -1.67
N GLY A 14 -6.86 13.52 -2.58
CA GLY A 14 -5.97 14.66 -2.22
C GLY A 14 -4.54 14.30 -1.78
N ASN A 15 -4.05 13.10 -2.13
CA ASN A 15 -2.83 12.49 -1.58
C ASN A 15 -1.56 13.33 -1.64
N GLU A 16 -1.31 14.07 -2.72
CA GLU A 16 -0.06 14.83 -2.78
C GLU A 16 0.00 15.88 -1.68
N GLN A 17 -1.11 16.58 -1.45
CA GLN A 17 -1.18 17.63 -0.44
C GLN A 17 -1.12 17.03 0.96
N LEU A 18 -1.90 15.97 1.22
CA LEU A 18 -1.87 15.25 2.50
C LEU A 18 -0.49 14.64 2.82
N MET A 19 0.22 14.12 1.82
CA MET A 19 1.58 13.58 1.99
C MET A 19 2.62 14.71 2.18
N LYS A 20 2.41 15.88 1.57
CA LYS A 20 3.29 17.04 1.75
C LYS A 20 3.08 17.68 3.13
N GLU A 21 1.84 17.89 3.53
CA GLU A 21 1.46 18.44 4.84
C GLU A 21 1.74 17.45 5.97
N GLY A 22 1.63 16.15 5.70
CA GLY A 22 1.91 15.08 6.64
C GLY A 22 3.39 14.69 6.76
N ALA A 23 4.32 15.50 6.25
CA ALA A 23 5.76 15.21 6.25
C ALA A 23 6.34 14.92 7.64
N SER A 24 5.80 15.54 8.69
CA SER A 24 6.17 15.29 10.08
C SER A 24 5.73 13.89 10.57
N PHE A 25 4.63 13.36 10.06
CA PHE A 25 4.20 11.98 10.34
C PHE A 25 5.14 10.95 9.70
N PHE A 26 5.87 11.34 8.65
CA PHE A 26 6.87 10.47 8.02
C PHE A 26 8.13 10.23 8.84
N GLN A 27 8.29 10.93 9.97
CA GLN A 27 9.41 10.71 10.88
C GLN A 27 9.14 9.57 11.87
N LYS A 28 7.87 9.26 12.16
CA LYS A 28 7.51 8.23 13.13
C LYS A 28 7.59 6.84 12.52
N ARG A 29 8.17 5.92 13.28
CA ARG A 29 8.40 4.52 12.87
C ARG A 29 7.66 3.55 13.79
N SER A 30 7.34 2.41 13.22
CA SER A 30 6.91 1.22 13.93
C SER A 30 7.93 0.13 13.64
N GLU A 31 8.51 -0.42 14.70
CA GLU A 31 9.27 -1.67 14.62
C GLU A 31 8.29 -2.82 14.39
N VAL A 32 8.53 -3.58 13.33
CA VAL A 32 7.64 -4.66 12.90
C VAL A 32 8.47 -5.91 12.68
N ARG A 33 8.02 -7.02 13.26
CA ARG A 33 8.65 -8.33 13.07
C ARG A 33 7.96 -9.09 11.95
N PHE A 34 8.77 -9.51 10.98
CA PHE A 34 8.43 -10.48 9.96
C PHE A 34 9.28 -11.72 10.21
N GLY A 35 8.76 -12.68 11.00
CA GLY A 35 9.51 -13.87 11.38
C GLY A 35 10.69 -13.46 12.27
N ASP A 36 11.90 -13.86 11.89
CA ASP A 36 13.14 -13.50 12.61
C ASP A 36 13.72 -12.15 12.16
N HIS A 37 13.11 -11.50 11.17
CA HIS A 37 13.55 -10.20 10.68
C HIS A 37 12.79 -9.07 11.35
N GLU A 38 13.53 -8.09 11.85
CA GLU A 38 13.00 -6.84 12.37
C GLU A 38 13.23 -5.74 11.33
N VAL A 39 12.20 -4.94 11.09
CA VAL A 39 12.22 -3.86 10.12
C VAL A 39 11.48 -2.65 10.68
N GLU A 40 11.89 -1.46 10.28
CA GLU A 40 11.15 -0.24 10.61
C GLU A 40 10.25 0.19 9.44
N ILE A 41 8.95 0.27 9.71
CA ILE A 41 7.96 0.77 8.75
C ILE A 41 7.49 2.14 9.21
N ASN A 42 7.15 3.03 8.28
CA ASN A 42 6.50 4.28 8.64
C ASN A 42 5.19 4.01 9.43
N LYS A 43 5.07 4.60 10.62
CA LYS A 43 3.99 4.32 11.57
C LYS A 43 2.60 4.53 10.97
N PHE A 44 2.42 5.58 10.17
CA PHE A 44 1.14 5.86 9.52
C PHE A 44 0.73 4.75 8.54
N PHE A 45 1.67 4.25 7.71
CA PHE A 45 1.38 3.15 6.80
C PHE A 45 1.10 1.85 7.55
N TRP A 46 1.83 1.59 8.64
CA TRP A 46 1.63 0.39 9.46
C TRP A 46 0.24 0.37 10.11
N GLU A 47 -0.15 1.44 10.78
CA GLU A 47 -1.47 1.54 11.42
C GLU A 47 -2.62 1.48 10.40
N ALA A 48 -2.47 2.15 9.26
CA ALA A 48 -3.45 2.08 8.19
C ALA A 48 -3.56 0.66 7.61
N PHE A 49 -2.44 -0.06 7.50
CA PHE A 49 -2.41 -1.45 7.06
C PHE A 49 -3.13 -2.36 8.05
N GLU A 50 -2.81 -2.29 9.34
CA GLU A 50 -3.42 -3.13 10.37
C GLU A 50 -4.94 -2.93 10.44
N LEU A 51 -5.41 -1.69 10.33
CA LEU A 51 -6.84 -1.38 10.29
C LEU A 51 -7.52 -1.86 8.99
N GLY A 52 -6.87 -1.66 7.84
CA GLY A 52 -7.43 -1.94 6.52
C GLY A 52 -7.35 -3.40 6.08
N SER A 53 -6.52 -4.21 6.74
CA SER A 53 -6.21 -5.58 6.33
C SER A 53 -6.77 -6.64 7.27
N TYR A 54 -7.51 -6.19 8.29
CA TYR A 54 -8.21 -7.07 9.20
C TYR A 54 -9.18 -7.98 8.42
N GLY A 55 -9.07 -9.29 8.65
CA GLY A 55 -9.91 -10.28 7.97
C GLY A 55 -9.43 -10.72 6.58
N LEU A 56 -8.27 -10.24 6.09
CA LEU A 56 -7.75 -10.69 4.79
C LEU A 56 -7.08 -12.08 4.84
N ARG A 57 -6.74 -12.60 6.02
CA ARG A 57 -6.03 -13.89 6.17
C ARG A 57 -6.73 -15.05 5.41
N PRO A 58 -8.04 -15.30 5.53
CA PRO A 58 -8.71 -16.40 4.82
C PRO A 58 -8.61 -16.33 3.28
N PHE A 59 -8.29 -15.17 2.72
CA PHE A 59 -8.10 -15.03 1.27
C PHE A 59 -6.79 -15.64 0.79
N PHE A 60 -5.83 -15.94 1.66
CA PHE A 60 -4.49 -16.42 1.29
C PHE A 60 -4.25 -17.90 1.58
N THR A 61 -5.31 -18.71 1.70
CA THR A 61 -5.21 -20.14 2.08
C THR A 61 -4.96 -21.09 0.91
N ASP A 62 -5.16 -20.66 -0.33
CA ASP A 62 -5.12 -21.52 -1.51
C ASP A 62 -3.87 -21.23 -2.36
N PRO A 63 -2.81 -22.06 -2.27
CA PRO A 63 -1.57 -21.83 -2.99
C PRO A 63 -1.68 -22.01 -4.51
N SER A 64 -2.77 -22.61 -5.01
CA SER A 64 -3.00 -22.78 -6.44
C SER A 64 -3.43 -21.47 -7.11
N LYS A 65 -4.00 -20.53 -6.35
CA LYS A 65 -4.53 -19.27 -6.88
C LYS A 65 -3.43 -18.33 -7.30
N LYS A 66 -3.69 -17.60 -8.38
CA LYS A 66 -2.91 -16.41 -8.74
C LYS A 66 -3.35 -15.24 -7.86
N TYR A 67 -2.41 -14.60 -7.17
CA TYR A 67 -2.67 -13.42 -6.36
C TYR A 67 -2.14 -12.16 -7.03
N ILE A 68 -2.97 -11.14 -7.17
CA ILE A 68 -2.55 -9.81 -7.63
C ILE A 68 -2.79 -8.83 -6.50
N ILE A 69 -1.72 -8.32 -5.91
CA ILE A 69 -1.78 -7.30 -4.85
C ILE A 69 -1.40 -5.96 -5.50
N THR A 70 -2.25 -4.95 -5.38
CA THR A 70 -1.99 -3.67 -6.04
C THR A 70 -2.56 -2.48 -5.29
N GLY A 71 -2.08 -1.28 -5.65
CA GLY A 71 -2.57 -0.02 -5.14
C GLY A 71 -1.82 1.17 -5.72
N HIS A 72 -2.43 2.34 -5.58
CA HIS A 72 -1.87 3.62 -6.01
C HIS A 72 -1.59 4.52 -4.79
N SER A 73 -0.48 5.26 -4.82
CA SER A 73 -0.08 6.22 -3.78
C SER A 73 -0.04 5.55 -2.39
N LEU A 74 -0.80 6.03 -1.40
CA LEU A 74 -0.97 5.38 -0.09
C LEU A 74 -1.39 3.90 -0.24
N GLY A 75 -2.31 3.59 -1.15
CA GLY A 75 -2.71 2.21 -1.41
C GLY A 75 -1.55 1.34 -1.91
N GLY A 76 -0.59 1.92 -2.63
CA GLY A 76 0.63 1.24 -3.02
C GLY A 76 1.50 0.88 -1.81
N ALA A 77 1.56 1.74 -0.78
CA ALA A 77 2.28 1.44 0.45
C ALA A 77 1.64 0.26 1.20
N LEU A 78 0.31 0.28 1.35
CA LEU A 78 -0.44 -0.79 2.01
C LEU A 78 -0.32 -2.12 1.25
N ALA A 79 -0.39 -2.07 -0.09
CA ALA A 79 -0.16 -3.22 -0.96
C ALA A 79 1.23 -3.84 -0.76
N SER A 80 2.26 -3.00 -0.56
CA SER A 80 3.63 -3.43 -0.24
C SER A 80 3.70 -4.20 1.07
N ILE A 81 3.05 -3.66 2.11
CA ILE A 81 3.04 -4.28 3.45
C ILE A 81 2.29 -5.60 3.40
N LEU A 82 1.14 -5.66 2.70
CA LEU A 82 0.38 -6.90 2.52
C LEU A 82 1.21 -7.95 1.78
N ALA A 83 1.86 -7.57 0.69
CA ALA A 83 2.71 -8.45 -0.09
C ALA A 83 3.77 -9.11 0.80
N LEU A 84 4.49 -8.33 1.59
CA LEU A 84 5.47 -8.86 2.52
C LEU A 84 4.84 -9.73 3.61
N ARG A 85 3.70 -9.33 4.20
CA ARG A 85 3.02 -10.14 5.23
C ARG A 85 2.57 -11.50 4.72
N THR A 86 2.13 -11.55 3.46
CA THR A 86 1.63 -12.79 2.82
C THR A 86 2.71 -13.80 2.48
N THR A 87 4.01 -13.45 2.55
CA THR A 87 5.10 -14.44 2.45
C THR A 87 5.15 -15.36 3.67
N GLN A 88 4.60 -14.92 4.80
CA GLN A 88 4.60 -15.66 6.08
C GLN A 88 3.24 -16.31 6.38
N LEU A 89 2.15 -15.72 5.88
CA LEU A 89 0.82 -16.30 6.05
C LEU A 89 0.69 -17.61 5.26
N PHE A 90 0.18 -18.65 5.91
CA PHE A 90 -0.12 -19.96 5.31
C PHE A 90 1.04 -20.50 4.45
N GLY A 91 2.27 -20.43 4.98
CA GLY A 91 3.48 -20.93 4.29
C GLY A 91 3.82 -20.19 3.00
N GLY A 92 3.42 -18.92 2.88
CA GLY A 92 3.68 -18.12 1.67
C GLY A 92 2.78 -18.48 0.50
N SER A 93 1.58 -19.02 0.76
CA SER A 93 0.65 -19.49 -0.27
C SER A 93 0.40 -18.48 -1.39
N ALA A 94 0.36 -17.18 -1.05
CA ALA A 94 0.20 -16.09 -2.03
C ALA A 94 1.27 -16.10 -3.15
N TRP A 95 2.45 -16.62 -2.85
CA TRP A 95 3.64 -16.58 -3.70
C TRP A 95 4.00 -17.93 -4.33
N LYS A 96 3.30 -19.02 -3.99
CA LYS A 96 3.51 -20.36 -4.56
C LYS A 96 3.15 -20.43 -6.04
N ASN A 97 2.06 -19.80 -6.45
CA ASN A 97 1.75 -19.65 -7.87
C ASN A 97 2.73 -18.65 -8.51
N PRO A 98 3.51 -19.01 -9.54
CA PRO A 98 4.53 -18.14 -10.14
C PRO A 98 3.93 -16.90 -10.84
N LYS A 99 2.63 -16.93 -11.15
CA LYS A 99 1.92 -15.81 -11.78
C LYS A 99 1.44 -14.75 -10.77
N SER A 100 1.60 -14.97 -9.46
CA SER A 100 1.24 -13.94 -8.47
C SER A 100 2.21 -12.77 -8.50
N SER A 101 1.70 -11.56 -8.31
CA SER A 101 2.45 -10.32 -8.46
C SER A 101 2.00 -9.21 -7.50
N LEU A 102 2.96 -8.42 -7.03
CA LEU A 102 2.74 -7.09 -6.47
C LEU A 102 2.93 -6.04 -7.58
N ILE A 103 1.95 -5.16 -7.78
CA ILE A 103 2.06 -4.07 -8.77
C ILE A 103 1.62 -2.79 -8.08
N THR A 104 2.47 -1.78 -7.99
CA THR A 104 2.13 -0.52 -7.33
C THR A 104 2.40 0.67 -8.23
N PHE A 105 1.64 1.75 -8.04
CA PHE A 105 1.72 2.98 -8.83
C PHE A 105 1.94 4.16 -7.89
N GLY A 106 2.96 4.99 -8.13
CA GLY A 106 3.20 6.16 -7.29
C GLY A 106 3.48 5.82 -5.82
N GLN A 107 4.01 4.62 -5.55
CA GLN A 107 4.23 4.13 -4.18
C GLN A 107 5.31 4.99 -3.45
N PRO A 108 5.03 5.50 -2.23
CA PRO A 108 6.04 6.14 -1.39
C PRO A 108 7.02 5.10 -0.82
N ARG A 109 8.15 5.52 -0.26
CA ARG A 109 9.02 4.61 0.50
C ARG A 109 8.29 4.16 1.76
N VAL A 110 8.28 2.86 2.04
CA VAL A 110 7.42 2.30 3.10
C VAL A 110 8.19 2.10 4.40
N GLY A 111 9.41 1.60 4.30
CA GLY A 111 10.25 1.28 5.44
C GLY A 111 11.74 1.59 5.20
N ASP A 112 12.54 1.13 6.14
CA ASP A 112 14.00 1.22 6.16
C ASP A 112 14.68 0.30 5.12
N ALA A 113 16.01 0.21 5.21
CA ALA A 113 16.81 -0.68 4.38
C ALA A 113 16.47 -2.16 4.63
N ALA A 114 16.30 -2.57 5.90
CA ALA A 114 15.94 -3.93 6.26
C ALA A 114 14.59 -4.35 5.65
N TYR A 115 13.58 -3.48 5.66
CA TYR A 115 12.31 -3.69 4.96
C TYR A 115 12.51 -3.91 3.46
N ALA A 116 13.32 -3.06 2.81
CA ALA A 116 13.55 -3.14 1.38
C ALA A 116 14.28 -4.43 0.98
N GLU A 117 15.32 -4.79 1.74
CA GLU A 117 16.12 -6.00 1.55
C GLU A 117 15.31 -7.26 1.80
N LEU A 118 14.50 -7.29 2.86
CA LEU A 118 13.63 -8.41 3.15
C LEU A 118 12.58 -8.61 2.04
N HIS A 119 12.07 -7.52 1.49
CA HIS A 119 11.17 -7.62 0.34
C HIS A 119 11.90 -8.19 -0.89
N ASP A 120 13.16 -7.80 -1.12
CA ASP A 120 14.05 -8.27 -2.19
C ASP A 120 14.46 -9.74 -2.04
N SER A 121 14.60 -10.24 -0.82
CA SER A 121 14.91 -11.64 -0.55
C SER A 121 13.69 -12.56 -0.67
N LEU A 122 12.51 -12.12 -0.22
CA LEU A 122 11.33 -12.99 -0.14
C LEU A 122 10.45 -12.96 -1.40
N ILE A 123 10.51 -11.91 -2.20
CA ILE A 123 9.67 -11.73 -3.38
C ILE A 123 10.56 -11.38 -4.57
N SER A 124 10.57 -12.25 -5.59
CA SER A 124 11.32 -12.05 -6.83
C SER A 124 11.03 -10.71 -7.47
N THR A 125 12.07 -10.01 -7.93
CA THR A 125 12.01 -8.68 -8.56
C THR A 125 11.15 -8.63 -9.82
N TYR A 126 10.97 -9.75 -10.53
CA TYR A 126 10.07 -9.85 -11.69
C TYR A 126 8.59 -9.91 -11.30
N ARG A 127 8.31 -10.27 -10.05
CA ARG A 127 6.95 -10.43 -9.50
C ARG A 127 6.53 -9.24 -8.66
N LYS A 128 7.35 -8.19 -8.59
CA LYS A 128 7.06 -6.93 -7.89
C LYS A 128 7.49 -5.73 -8.72
N LEU A 129 6.50 -5.02 -9.23
CA LEU A 129 6.71 -3.88 -10.12
C LEU A 129 6.20 -2.62 -9.45
N ARG A 130 7.09 -1.63 -9.31
CA ARG A 130 6.73 -0.29 -8.84
C ARG A 130 6.77 0.67 -10.01
N PHE A 131 5.61 1.07 -10.50
CA PHE A 131 5.48 2.09 -11.54
C PHE A 131 5.67 3.48 -10.94
N VAL A 132 6.66 4.21 -11.44
CA VAL A 132 7.10 5.51 -10.93
C VAL A 132 6.93 6.54 -12.04
N ASN A 133 6.13 7.58 -11.78
CA ASN A 133 6.13 8.77 -12.62
C ASN A 133 7.29 9.68 -12.17
N LYS A 134 8.18 10.08 -13.09
CA LYS A 134 9.38 10.87 -12.76
C LYS A 134 9.05 12.25 -12.14
N ALA A 135 7.88 12.80 -12.47
CA ALA A 135 7.40 14.06 -11.90
C ALA A 135 6.71 13.91 -10.53
N ASP A 136 6.44 12.68 -10.09
CA ASP A 136 5.70 12.42 -8.85
C ASP A 136 6.65 12.47 -7.63
N LEU A 137 6.48 13.51 -6.82
CA LEU A 137 7.22 13.73 -5.57
C LEU A 137 6.86 12.71 -4.49
N VAL A 138 5.68 12.08 -4.53
CA VAL A 138 5.23 11.09 -3.53
C VAL A 138 6.18 9.90 -3.51
N THR A 139 6.69 9.49 -4.67
CA THR A 139 7.65 8.38 -4.79
C THR A 139 9.01 8.68 -4.13
N LYS A 140 9.27 9.94 -3.78
CA LYS A 140 10.49 10.40 -3.10
C LYS A 140 10.28 10.65 -1.60
N LEU A 141 9.09 10.41 -1.07
CA LEU A 141 8.80 10.50 0.36
C LEU A 141 8.56 9.10 0.95
N PRO A 142 8.96 8.86 2.21
CA PRO A 142 9.85 9.69 3.02
C PRO A 142 11.28 9.77 2.45
N PRO A 143 12.08 10.80 2.77
CA PRO A 143 13.42 10.98 2.24
C PRO A 143 14.40 9.86 2.58
N ARG A 144 15.38 9.63 1.69
CA ARG A 144 16.48 8.67 1.91
C ARG A 144 17.38 9.04 3.08
N SER A 145 17.51 10.33 3.39
CA SER A 145 18.30 10.86 4.52
C SER A 145 17.74 10.43 5.87
N LEU A 146 16.43 10.16 5.94
CA LEU A 146 15.81 9.58 7.13
C LEU A 146 15.96 8.06 7.20
N GLY A 147 16.74 7.42 6.32
CA GLY A 147 16.97 5.96 6.33
C GLY A 147 15.93 5.14 5.55
N TYR A 148 14.92 5.77 4.94
CA TYR A 148 13.94 5.05 4.12
C TYR A 148 14.52 4.57 2.80
N ARG A 149 14.11 3.36 2.37
CA ARG A 149 14.53 2.74 1.12
C ARG A 149 13.33 2.18 0.35
N HIS A 150 13.52 2.09 -0.95
CA HIS A 150 12.57 1.45 -1.85
C HIS A 150 13.06 0.04 -2.11
N HIS A 151 12.15 -0.94 -2.09
CA HIS A 151 12.44 -2.26 -2.62
C HIS A 151 12.51 -2.24 -4.15
N SER A 152 13.13 -3.26 -4.74
CA SER A 152 13.17 -3.49 -6.19
C SER A 152 11.78 -3.96 -6.70
N ARG A 153 11.38 -3.81 -7.96
CA ARG A 153 12.01 -3.14 -9.10
C ARG A 153 11.19 -1.89 -9.47
N ALA A 154 11.86 -0.77 -9.75
CA ALA A 154 11.21 0.42 -10.31
C ALA A 154 11.05 0.30 -11.83
N VAL A 155 9.88 0.68 -12.33
CA VAL A 155 9.58 0.87 -13.76
C VAL A 155 9.20 2.34 -13.94
N TYR A 156 10.06 3.11 -14.60
CA TYR A 156 9.84 4.53 -14.80
C TYR A 156 8.99 4.76 -16.05
N MET A 157 7.87 5.44 -15.89
CA MET A 157 7.02 5.84 -17.02
C MET A 157 7.58 7.12 -17.64
N GLY A 158 7.81 7.10 -18.95
CA GLY A 158 8.17 8.29 -19.73
C GLY A 158 6.99 9.25 -19.82
N GLN A 159 7.25 10.56 -19.78
CA GLN A 159 6.20 11.55 -19.96
C GLN A 159 5.79 11.62 -21.44
N GLU A 160 4.88 10.78 -21.88
CA GLU A 160 3.92 11.29 -22.86
C GLU A 160 2.96 12.19 -22.08
N LYS A 161 2.91 13.47 -22.48
CA LYS A 161 1.90 14.39 -21.99
C LYS A 161 0.54 13.77 -22.28
N ILE A 162 -0.15 13.25 -21.27
CA ILE A 162 -1.58 13.00 -21.39
C ILE A 162 -2.19 14.36 -21.75
N PRO A 163 -2.85 14.53 -22.91
CA PRO A 163 -3.41 15.81 -23.31
C PRO A 163 -4.33 16.29 -22.19
N LYS A 164 -4.04 17.46 -21.62
CA LYS A 164 -4.96 18.10 -20.69
C LYS A 164 -6.25 18.41 -21.48
N LYS A 165 -7.35 17.77 -21.05
CA LYS A 165 -8.70 17.75 -21.64
C LYS A 165 -8.91 16.72 -22.77
N GLY A 166 -9.46 15.57 -22.39
CA GLY A 166 -10.12 14.61 -23.28
C GLY A 166 -11.04 13.71 -22.46
N TRP A 167 -12.19 13.35 -23.04
CA TRP A 167 -13.43 12.74 -22.51
C TRP A 167 -13.39 11.51 -21.56
N TRP A 168 -12.27 11.18 -20.92
CA TRP A 168 -12.14 9.95 -20.12
C TRP A 168 -12.65 10.05 -18.68
N PHE A 169 -13.16 11.21 -18.24
CA PHE A 169 -13.67 11.41 -16.87
C PHE A 169 -15.13 10.97 -16.65
N PHE A 170 -15.85 10.47 -17.67
CA PHE A 170 -17.28 10.17 -17.55
C PHE A 170 -17.63 8.70 -17.24
N GLY A 171 -16.64 7.83 -17.03
CA GLY A 171 -16.87 6.37 -16.93
C GLY A 171 -16.83 5.72 -15.55
N MET A 172 -16.52 6.45 -14.46
CA MET A 172 -16.44 5.86 -13.10
C MET A 172 -17.64 6.23 -12.22
N ASN A 173 -18.84 6.12 -12.77
CA ASN A 173 -20.09 6.09 -12.01
C ASN A 173 -20.89 4.85 -12.43
N HIS A 174 -20.41 3.67 -12.06
CA HIS A 174 -21.30 2.53 -11.91
C HIS A 174 -21.00 1.82 -10.59
N GLU A 175 -22.08 1.63 -9.85
CA GLU A 175 -22.16 1.04 -8.52
C GLU A 175 -21.37 -0.26 -8.38
N ILE A 176 -20.52 -0.33 -7.36
CA ILE A 176 -20.22 -1.59 -6.68
C ILE A 176 -21.07 -1.58 -5.41
N GLN A 177 -22.29 -2.11 -5.54
CA GLN A 177 -23.04 -2.58 -4.38
C GLN A 177 -22.33 -3.81 -3.85
N ASP A 178 -21.89 -3.78 -2.59
CA ASP A 178 -21.83 -4.94 -1.70
C ASP A 178 -21.58 -4.44 -0.27
N GLY A 179 -22.55 -4.70 0.61
CA GLY A 179 -22.76 -4.05 1.92
C GLY A 179 -21.62 -4.12 2.94
N VAL A 180 -20.56 -4.88 2.66
CA VAL A 180 -19.35 -4.95 3.51
C VAL A 180 -18.50 -3.67 3.40
N LEU A 181 -18.37 -3.10 2.19
CA LEU A 181 -17.56 -1.89 1.95
C LEU A 181 -18.16 -0.64 2.60
N ILE A 182 -19.49 -0.52 2.60
CA ILE A 182 -20.20 0.60 3.23
C ILE A 182 -20.06 0.56 4.75
N THR A 183 -20.10 -0.64 5.34
CA THR A 183 -19.96 -0.84 6.79
C THR A 183 -18.55 -0.50 7.27
N ILE A 184 -17.53 -0.92 6.52
CA ILE A 184 -16.12 -0.58 6.81
C ILE A 184 -15.88 0.93 6.63
N LYS A 185 -16.39 1.54 5.55
CA LYS A 185 -16.31 3.01 5.34
C LYS A 185 -16.96 3.80 6.48
N LYS A 186 -18.16 3.40 6.93
CA LYS A 186 -18.85 4.06 8.05
C LYS A 186 -18.07 3.91 9.36
N LYS A 187 -17.50 2.74 9.66
CA LYS A 187 -16.68 2.50 10.85
C LYS A 187 -15.36 3.29 10.80
N MET A 188 -14.67 3.35 9.66
CA MET A 188 -13.46 4.17 9.48
C MET A 188 -13.76 5.66 9.61
N LYS A 189 -14.81 6.17 8.97
CA LYS A 189 -15.17 7.59 9.04
C LYS A 189 -15.57 8.01 10.47
N LYS A 190 -16.28 7.13 11.20
CA LYS A 190 -16.63 7.35 12.61
C LYS A 190 -15.41 7.32 13.53
N LYS A 191 -14.49 6.36 13.34
CA LYS A 191 -13.24 6.28 14.12
C LYS A 191 -12.29 7.44 13.81
N MET A 192 -12.12 7.82 12.54
CA MET A 192 -11.32 8.99 12.15
C MET A 192 -11.89 10.29 12.72
N LYS A 193 -13.22 10.46 12.72
CA LYS A 193 -13.87 11.62 13.34
C LYS A 193 -13.68 11.63 14.86
N LEU A 194 -13.77 10.47 15.52
CA LEU A 194 -13.53 10.35 16.97
C LEU A 194 -12.06 10.61 17.35
N TYR A 195 -11.11 10.15 16.52
CA TYR A 195 -9.68 10.46 16.65
C TYR A 195 -9.43 11.96 16.49
N TRP A 196 -10.08 12.59 15.51
CA TRP A 196 -9.99 14.03 15.27
C TRP A 196 -10.48 14.84 16.46
N THR A 197 -11.62 14.47 17.05
CA THR A 197 -12.19 15.17 18.22
C THR A 197 -11.33 14.99 19.48
N LYS A 198 -10.75 13.81 19.70
CA LYS A 198 -9.83 13.56 20.84
C LYS A 198 -8.49 14.29 20.71
N MET A 199 -8.03 14.59 19.50
CA MET A 199 -6.80 15.33 19.27
C MET A 199 -6.97 16.84 19.51
N GLN A 200 -8.15 17.41 19.25
CA GLN A 200 -8.44 18.82 19.54
C GLN A 200 -8.62 19.10 21.04
N SER A 201 -9.02 18.11 21.84
CA SER A 201 -9.19 18.26 23.30
C SER A 201 -7.91 18.10 24.12
N CYS A 202 -6.79 17.70 23.51
CA CYS A 202 -5.48 17.57 24.18
C CYS A 202 -4.54 18.76 23.92
N SER A 203 -5.07 19.87 23.40
CA SER A 203 -4.32 21.12 23.13
C SER A 203 -4.80 22.31 23.97
N HIS A 204 -5.41 22.05 25.13
CA HIS A 204 -5.61 23.04 26.21
C HIS A 204 -5.08 22.46 27.51
#